data_AF-F5LFG1-F1
#
_entry.id   AF-F5LFG1-F1
#
_cell.length_a   1.000
_cell.length_b   1.000
_cell.length_c   1.000
_cell.angle_alpha   90.00
_cell.angle_beta   90.00
_cell.angle_gamma   90.00
#
_symmetry.space_group_name_H-M   'P 1'
#
loop_
_entity.id
_entity.type
_entity.pdbx_description
1 polymer ?
#
loop_
_entity_poly.entity_id
_entity_poly.type
_entity_poly.pdbx_seq_one_letter_code
_entity_poly.pdbx_strand_id
1 'polypeptide(L)'
;MTTIQNITGLFLLVFGTFFTFSAGNLSAALICLVGGFMLMSISKLVDFQQGAYLRALGVPITADQFHLIMKYSPEYAVESADFDVYPESRKEYALIRLEGELYLSVQVFKNVMTQVENEYKFRFPGREPISLHRTLSLYKGAELFDYGGLAFVSISALNLVSNICEGRLLLNFALRGREADH
;
A
#
# COMPACT_ATOMS: atom_id res chain seq x y z
N MET A 1 19.84 -14.99 -3.23
CA MET A 1 21.09 -14.45 -3.85
C MET A 1 21.52 -13.14 -3.21
N THR A 2 20.61 -12.22 -2.89
CA THR A 2 20.87 -10.90 -2.28
C THR A 2 21.47 -10.97 -0.87
N THR A 3 21.16 -12.00 -0.09
CA THR A 3 21.73 -12.23 1.26
C THR A 3 23.24 -12.46 1.22
N ILE A 4 23.74 -13.25 0.26
CA ILE A 4 25.18 -13.54 0.12
C ILE A 4 25.92 -12.28 -0.36
N GLN A 5 25.35 -11.54 -1.32
CA GLN A 5 25.92 -10.26 -1.79
C GLN A 5 26.00 -9.21 -0.68
N ASN A 6 24.97 -9.08 0.17
CA ASN A 6 24.99 -8.15 1.30
C ASN A 6 26.02 -8.54 2.37
N ILE A 7 26.16 -9.84 2.67
CA ILE A 7 27.17 -10.34 3.60
C ILE A 7 28.59 -10.10 3.05
N THR A 8 28.83 -10.43 1.77
CA THR A 8 30.12 -10.20 1.11
C THR A 8 30.45 -8.70 1.01
N GLY A 9 29.47 -7.85 0.70
CA GLY A 9 29.63 -6.39 0.64
C GLY A 9 29.95 -5.79 2.01
N LEU A 10 29.28 -6.23 3.07
CA LEU A 10 29.57 -5.83 4.45
C LEU A 10 30.96 -6.28 4.88
N PHE A 11 31.36 -7.50 4.52
CA PHE A 11 32.67 -8.03 4.83
C PHE A 11 33.79 -7.23 4.14
N LEU A 12 33.62 -6.88 2.87
CA LEU A 12 34.55 -6.01 2.13
C LEU A 12 34.64 -4.60 2.74
N LEU A 13 33.51 -4.03 3.16
CA LEU A 13 33.48 -2.70 3.77
C LEU A 13 34.18 -2.67 5.12
N VAL A 14 33.89 -3.64 6.00
CA VAL A 14 34.41 -3.63 7.37
C VAL A 14 35.83 -4.18 7.41
N PHE A 15 36.07 -5.37 6.87
CA PHE A 15 37.40 -6.00 6.93
C PHE A 15 38.34 -5.44 5.88
N GLY A 16 37.89 -5.24 4.64
CA GLY A 16 38.74 -4.71 3.57
C GLY A 16 39.23 -3.30 3.89
N THR A 17 38.34 -2.40 4.32
CA THR A 17 38.75 -1.02 4.65
C THR A 17 39.66 -0.98 5.88
N PHE A 18 39.37 -1.75 6.93
CA PHE A 18 40.16 -1.76 8.17
C PHE A 18 41.56 -2.34 7.99
N PHE A 19 41.70 -3.47 7.29
CA PHE A 19 43.00 -4.11 7.04
C PHE A 19 43.90 -3.25 6.14
N THR A 20 43.30 -2.64 5.12
CA THR A 20 44.06 -1.87 4.11
C THR A 20 44.47 -0.50 4.62
N PHE A 21 43.65 0.11 5.48
CA PHE A 21 44.00 1.32 6.20
C PHE A 21 45.12 1.06 7.23
N SER A 22 45.06 -0.05 7.96
CA SER A 22 46.12 -0.49 8.88
C SER A 22 47.45 -0.78 8.16
N ALA A 23 47.39 -1.27 6.92
CA ALA A 23 48.56 -1.48 6.06
C ALA A 23 49.10 -0.20 5.39
N GLY A 24 48.50 0.98 5.65
CA GLY A 24 48.95 2.27 5.12
C GLY A 24 48.66 2.50 3.63
N ASN A 25 47.90 1.62 2.98
CA ASN A 25 47.57 1.74 1.56
C ASN A 25 46.21 2.42 1.37
N LEU A 26 46.23 3.75 1.43
CA LEU A 26 45.02 4.58 1.33
C LEU A 26 44.22 4.32 0.05
N SER A 27 44.91 4.08 -1.07
CA SER A 27 44.31 3.84 -2.39
C SER A 27 43.47 2.57 -2.40
N ALA A 28 43.99 1.48 -1.82
CA ALA A 28 43.27 0.21 -1.76
C ALA A 28 42.12 0.25 -0.74
N ALA A 29 42.24 1.03 0.34
CA ALA A 29 41.14 1.27 1.29
C ALA A 29 39.95 2.00 0.63
N LEU A 30 40.22 3.00 -0.22
CA LEU A 30 39.19 3.70 -1.01
C LEU A 30 38.49 2.76 -2.00
N ILE A 31 39.23 1.88 -2.67
CA ILE A 31 38.67 0.89 -3.60
C ILE A 31 37.74 -0.08 -2.87
N CYS A 32 38.12 -0.57 -1.69
CA CYS A 32 37.27 -1.44 -0.87
C CYS A 32 35.98 -0.73 -0.41
N LEU A 33 36.08 0.54 -0.01
CA LEU A 33 34.94 1.32 0.45
C LEU A 33 33.95 1.60 -0.69
N VAL A 34 34.44 2.07 -1.83
CA VAL A 34 33.59 2.36 -3.02
C VAL A 34 33.01 1.06 -3.58
N GLY A 35 33.81 0.00 -3.67
CA GLY A 35 33.37 -1.31 -4.17
C GLY A 35 32.28 -1.93 -3.30
N GLY A 36 32.44 -1.90 -1.96
CA GLY A 36 31.43 -2.39 -1.03
C GLY A 36 30.14 -1.58 -1.08
N PHE A 37 30.24 -0.25 -1.21
CA PHE A 37 29.06 0.61 -1.34
C PHE A 37 28.32 0.38 -2.66
N MET A 38 29.04 0.18 -3.78
CA MET A 38 28.45 -0.18 -5.06
C MET A 38 27.72 -1.52 -5.00
N LEU A 39 28.34 -2.55 -4.43
CA LEU A 39 27.74 -3.88 -4.27
C LEU A 39 26.44 -3.84 -3.46
N MET A 40 26.44 -3.11 -2.33
CA MET A 40 25.22 -2.91 -1.53
C MET A 40 24.14 -2.13 -2.30
N SER A 41 24.53 -1.11 -3.05
CA SER A 41 23.60 -0.30 -3.85
C SER A 41 22.97 -1.11 -4.97
N ILE A 42 23.75 -1.96 -5.65
CA ILE A 42 23.26 -2.89 -6.68
C ILE A 42 22.31 -3.92 -6.06
N SER A 43 22.61 -4.46 -4.87
CA SER A 43 21.67 -5.37 -4.20
C SER A 43 20.32 -4.70 -3.95
N LYS A 44 20.32 -3.45 -3.45
CA LYS A 44 19.07 -2.70 -3.27
C LYS A 44 18.34 -2.43 -4.58
N LEU A 45 19.08 -2.19 -5.66
CA LEU A 45 18.49 -1.98 -6.98
C LEU A 45 17.82 -3.27 -7.51
N VAL A 46 18.46 -4.42 -7.29
CA VAL A 46 17.92 -5.73 -7.64
C VAL A 46 16.69 -6.05 -6.81
N ASP A 47 16.70 -5.77 -5.50
CA ASP A 47 15.52 -5.91 -4.63
C ASP A 47 14.36 -5.02 -5.12
N PHE A 48 14.66 -3.80 -5.59
CA PHE A 48 13.67 -2.88 -6.14
C PHE A 48 13.12 -3.38 -7.49
N GLN A 49 13.97 -3.90 -8.37
CA GLN A 49 13.55 -4.50 -9.65
C GLN A 49 12.75 -5.79 -9.45
N GLN A 50 13.12 -6.64 -8.49
CA GLN A 50 12.33 -7.83 -8.14
C GLN A 50 10.97 -7.40 -7.59
N GLY A 51 10.90 -6.37 -6.74
CA GLY A 51 9.64 -5.79 -6.30
C GLY A 51 8.76 -5.29 -7.45
N ALA A 52 9.36 -4.64 -8.46
CA ALA A 52 8.65 -4.17 -9.65
C ALA A 52 8.22 -5.31 -10.58
N TYR A 53 9.05 -6.33 -10.75
CA TYR A 53 8.77 -7.51 -11.58
C TYR A 53 7.69 -8.42 -10.94
N LEU A 54 7.71 -8.58 -9.62
CA LEU A 54 6.68 -9.31 -8.88
C LEU A 54 5.32 -8.58 -8.92
N ARG A 55 5.33 -7.24 -8.89
CA ARG A 55 4.12 -6.44 -9.17
C ARG A 55 3.59 -6.66 -10.59
N ALA A 56 4.47 -6.74 -11.58
CA ALA A 56 4.08 -7.07 -12.96
C ALA A 56 3.52 -8.50 -13.12
N LEU A 57 3.85 -9.41 -12.20
CA LEU A 57 3.38 -10.80 -12.17
C LEU A 57 2.13 -11.02 -11.29
N GLY A 58 1.56 -9.97 -10.69
CA GLY A 58 0.37 -10.09 -9.84
C GLY A 58 0.62 -10.79 -8.49
N VAL A 59 1.86 -10.80 -8.02
CA VAL A 59 2.24 -11.39 -6.72
C VAL A 59 1.71 -10.50 -5.58
N PRO A 60 1.20 -11.08 -4.47
CA PRO A 60 0.69 -10.31 -3.34
C PRO A 60 1.69 -9.26 -2.85
N ILE A 61 1.19 -8.07 -2.53
CA ILE A 61 1.96 -6.97 -1.97
C ILE A 61 2.44 -7.38 -0.58
N THR A 62 3.73 -7.22 -0.30
CA THR A 62 4.28 -7.52 1.02
C THR A 62 3.84 -6.49 2.06
N ALA A 63 3.79 -6.89 3.33
CA ALA A 63 3.40 -6.01 4.42
C ALA A 63 4.25 -4.73 4.52
N ASP A 64 5.55 -4.81 4.23
CA ASP A 64 6.47 -3.66 4.23
C ASP A 64 6.17 -2.68 3.09
N GLN A 65 5.81 -3.20 1.91
CA GLN A 65 5.42 -2.35 0.79
C GLN A 65 4.10 -1.64 1.07
N PHE A 66 3.12 -2.35 1.65
CA PHE A 66 1.86 -1.74 2.04
C PHE A 66 2.05 -0.69 3.14
N HIS A 67 2.95 -0.93 4.11
CA HIS A 67 3.31 0.06 5.11
C HIS A 67 3.79 1.38 4.48
N LEU A 68 4.69 1.27 3.50
CA LEU A 68 5.21 2.44 2.78
C LEU A 68 4.10 3.15 1.99
N ILE A 69 3.22 2.40 1.32
CA ILE A 69 2.08 2.99 0.60
C ILE A 69 1.18 3.75 1.58
N MET A 70 0.84 3.15 2.71
CA MET A 70 0.01 3.78 3.74
C MET A 70 0.64 5.05 4.28
N LYS A 71 1.94 5.03 4.59
CA LYS A 71 2.68 6.18 5.11
C LYS A 71 2.71 7.40 4.17
N TYR A 72 2.71 7.16 2.86
CA TYR A 72 2.78 8.23 1.86
C TYR A 72 1.43 8.50 1.17
N SER A 73 0.36 7.85 1.62
CA SER A 73 -0.97 8.10 1.06
C SER A 73 -1.55 9.39 1.63
N PRO A 74 -2.18 10.23 0.79
CA PRO A 74 -2.83 11.45 1.26
C PRO A 74 -4.03 11.12 2.15
N GLU A 75 -4.23 11.91 3.19
CA GLU A 75 -5.37 11.82 4.09
C GLU A 75 -6.41 12.88 3.73
N TYR A 76 -7.68 12.52 3.79
CA TYR A 76 -8.79 13.42 3.49
C TYR A 76 -9.91 13.27 4.50
N ALA A 77 -10.59 14.37 4.82
CA ALA A 77 -11.90 14.31 5.45
C ALA A 77 -12.90 13.70 4.44
N VAL A 78 -13.64 12.68 4.88
CA VAL A 78 -14.57 11.95 4.03
C VAL A 78 -15.99 12.45 4.27
N GLU A 79 -16.69 12.79 3.20
CA GLU A 79 -18.08 13.24 3.23
C GLU A 79 -18.90 12.49 2.18
N SER A 80 -20.19 12.29 2.45
CA SER A 80 -21.15 11.76 1.47
C SER A 80 -22.49 12.44 1.66
N ALA A 81 -23.18 12.73 0.56
CA ALA A 81 -24.56 13.19 0.60
C ALA A 81 -25.56 12.02 0.64
N ASP A 82 -25.09 10.82 0.32
CA ASP A 82 -25.90 9.63 0.09
C ASP A 82 -26.07 8.76 1.36
N PHE A 83 -25.14 8.87 2.31
CA PHE A 83 -25.14 8.12 3.56
C PHE A 83 -24.30 8.80 4.64
N ASP A 84 -24.54 8.44 5.90
CA ASP A 84 -23.82 9.01 7.03
C ASP A 84 -22.43 8.37 7.18
N VAL A 85 -21.39 9.20 7.04
CA VAL A 85 -19.99 8.81 7.21
C VAL A 85 -19.61 8.85 8.69
N TYR A 86 -18.81 7.87 9.15
CA TYR A 86 -18.32 7.81 10.52
C TYR A 86 -16.82 8.18 10.64
N PRO A 87 -16.40 8.88 11.71
CA PRO A 87 -17.25 9.67 12.60
C PRO A 87 -17.78 10.90 11.86
N GLU A 88 -18.86 11.50 12.36
CA GLU A 88 -19.36 12.80 11.87
C GLU A 88 -18.38 13.97 12.12
N SER A 89 -17.22 13.71 12.76
CA SER A 89 -16.16 14.68 12.93
C SER A 89 -15.26 14.74 11.70
N ARG A 90 -14.50 15.84 11.53
CA ARG A 90 -13.50 16.03 10.45
C ARG A 90 -12.26 15.13 10.60
N LYS A 91 -12.45 13.86 10.99
CA LYS A 91 -11.37 12.89 11.04
C LYS A 91 -10.93 12.61 9.61
N GLU A 92 -9.62 12.71 9.38
CA GLU A 92 -9.03 12.40 8.10
C GLU A 92 -8.73 10.90 8.00
N TYR A 93 -8.87 10.38 6.78
CA TYR A 93 -8.62 8.99 6.45
C TYR A 93 -7.68 8.91 5.26
N ALA A 94 -6.66 8.06 5.35
CA ALA A 94 -5.76 7.78 4.25
C ALA A 94 -6.51 7.16 3.06
N LEU A 95 -6.42 7.81 1.90
CA LEU A 95 -6.92 7.29 0.64
C LEU A 95 -5.80 6.46 -0.01
N ILE A 96 -5.90 5.15 0.13
CA ILE A 96 -4.88 4.22 -0.35
C ILE A 96 -5.12 3.93 -1.83
N ARG A 97 -4.08 4.07 -2.66
CA ARG A 97 -4.12 3.69 -4.08
C ARG A 97 -3.28 2.44 -4.31
N LEU A 98 -3.93 1.34 -4.70
CA LEU A 98 -3.25 0.10 -5.09
C LEU A 98 -3.58 -0.20 -6.55
N GLU A 99 -2.56 -0.15 -7.42
CA GLU A 99 -2.65 -0.55 -8.83
C GLU A 99 -3.83 0.04 -9.64
N GLY A 100 -4.28 1.25 -9.29
CA GLY A 100 -5.38 1.95 -9.94
C GLY A 100 -6.70 1.90 -9.19
N GLU A 101 -6.83 1.02 -8.20
CA GLU A 101 -7.99 0.96 -7.30
C GLU A 101 -7.77 1.82 -6.05
N LEU A 102 -8.87 2.37 -5.55
CA LEU A 102 -8.90 3.24 -4.38
C LEU A 102 -9.54 2.51 -3.21
N TYR A 103 -8.85 2.58 -2.08
CA TYR A 103 -9.22 1.90 -0.85
C TYR A 103 -9.34 2.90 0.29
N LEU A 104 -10.33 2.66 1.15
CA LEU A 104 -10.57 3.42 2.37
C LEU A 104 -10.71 2.48 3.55
N SER A 105 -10.43 3.00 4.74
CA SER A 105 -10.72 2.25 5.97
C SER A 105 -12.22 1.96 6.09
N VAL A 106 -12.57 0.73 6.46
CA VAL A 106 -13.97 0.35 6.72
C VAL A 106 -14.62 1.17 7.83
N GLN A 107 -13.81 1.82 8.69
CA GLN A 107 -14.30 2.69 9.76
C GLN A 107 -15.16 3.84 9.23
N VAL A 108 -14.88 4.33 8.02
CA VAL A 108 -15.67 5.35 7.32
C VAL A 108 -17.13 4.93 7.18
N PHE A 109 -17.38 3.64 7.00
CA PHE A 109 -18.70 3.06 6.72
C PHE A 109 -19.39 2.50 7.95
N LYS A 110 -18.85 2.71 9.16
CA LYS A 110 -19.33 2.05 10.39
C LYS A 110 -20.83 2.21 10.65
N ASN A 111 -21.44 3.33 10.26
CA ASN A 111 -22.87 3.58 10.43
C ASN A 111 -23.75 2.76 9.47
N VAL A 112 -23.21 2.38 8.31
CA VAL A 112 -23.88 1.65 7.24
C VAL A 112 -23.32 0.24 7.07
N MET A 113 -22.58 -0.26 8.05
CA MET A 113 -21.84 -1.52 7.95
C MET A 113 -22.02 -2.35 9.22
N THR A 114 -22.26 -3.63 9.02
CA THR A 114 -22.25 -4.64 10.09
C THR A 114 -21.18 -5.67 9.78
N GLN A 115 -20.34 -5.98 10.77
CA GLN A 115 -19.35 -7.05 10.67
C GLN A 115 -19.87 -8.29 11.40
N VAL A 116 -19.81 -9.44 10.74
CA VAL A 116 -20.07 -10.75 11.34
C VAL A 116 -18.89 -11.66 11.01
N GLU A 117 -18.07 -11.97 12.01
CA GLU A 117 -16.85 -12.78 11.85
C GLU A 117 -15.90 -12.22 10.77
N ASN A 118 -15.80 -12.91 9.63
CA ASN A 118 -14.97 -12.56 8.47
C ASN A 118 -15.75 -11.87 7.35
N GLU A 119 -17.04 -11.64 7.52
CA GLU A 119 -17.90 -11.00 6.52
C GLU A 119 -18.26 -9.58 6.95
N TYR A 120 -18.17 -8.66 6.00
CA TYR A 120 -18.59 -7.28 6.16
C TYR A 120 -19.79 -7.03 5.27
N LYS A 121 -20.91 -6.67 5.88
CA LYS A 121 -22.17 -6.41 5.19
C LYS A 121 -22.48 -4.92 5.24
N PHE A 122 -22.45 -4.28 4.07
CA PHE A 122 -22.73 -2.87 3.87
C PHE A 122 -24.20 -2.72 3.46
N ARG A 123 -24.93 -1.85 4.17
CA ARG A 123 -26.35 -1.58 3.98
C ARG A 123 -26.54 -0.07 3.80
N PHE A 124 -26.47 0.35 2.55
CA PHE A 124 -26.71 1.73 2.17
C PHE A 124 -28.21 2.03 2.04
N PRO A 125 -28.66 3.26 2.33
CA PRO A 125 -30.05 3.66 2.12
C PRO A 125 -30.48 3.47 0.65
N GLY A 126 -31.61 2.79 0.43
CA GLY A 126 -32.19 2.61 -0.91
C GLY A 126 -31.43 1.67 -1.86
N ARG A 127 -30.48 0.86 -1.35
CA ARG A 127 -29.74 -0.13 -2.16
C ARG A 127 -29.77 -1.52 -1.56
N GLU A 128 -29.49 -2.50 -2.42
CA GLU A 128 -29.29 -3.88 -1.98
C GLU A 128 -28.02 -3.99 -1.10
N PRO A 129 -28.06 -4.79 -0.03
CA PRO A 129 -26.88 -5.02 0.80
C PRO A 129 -25.73 -5.63 0.02
N ILE A 130 -24.52 -5.12 0.24
CA ILE A 130 -23.29 -5.66 -0.35
C ILE A 130 -22.56 -6.43 0.74
N SER A 131 -22.24 -7.70 0.47
CA SER A 131 -21.53 -8.59 1.39
C SER A 131 -20.15 -8.88 0.85
N LEU A 132 -19.11 -8.50 1.59
CA LEU A 132 -17.72 -8.70 1.21
C LEU A 132 -17.02 -9.60 2.23
N HIS A 133 -16.21 -10.53 1.73
CA HIS A 133 -15.42 -11.43 2.57
C HIS A 133 -14.03 -10.84 2.79
N ARG A 134 -13.59 -10.80 4.04
CA ARG A 134 -12.27 -10.30 4.40
C ARG A 134 -11.21 -11.27 3.93
N THR A 135 -10.30 -10.81 3.06
CA THR A 135 -9.09 -11.55 2.74
C THR A 135 -7.94 -11.17 3.67
N LEU A 136 -7.08 -12.15 3.96
CA LEU A 136 -5.84 -11.93 4.70
C LEU A 136 -4.67 -11.55 3.78
N SER A 137 -4.85 -11.75 2.47
CA SER A 137 -3.80 -11.50 1.47
C SER A 137 -4.01 -10.14 0.82
N LEU A 138 -2.97 -9.32 0.80
CA LEU A 138 -2.93 -8.06 0.06
C LEU A 138 -2.63 -8.35 -1.42
N TYR A 139 -3.65 -8.45 -2.26
CA TYR A 139 -3.49 -8.64 -3.70
C TYR A 139 -4.39 -7.69 -4.48
N LYS A 140 -4.08 -7.52 -5.77
CA LYS A 140 -4.85 -6.67 -6.69
C LYS A 140 -6.29 -7.13 -6.83
N GLY A 141 -7.25 -6.22 -6.74
CA GLY A 141 -8.67 -6.54 -6.89
C GLY A 141 -9.27 -7.22 -5.65
N ALA A 142 -8.52 -7.30 -4.55
CA ALA A 142 -9.10 -7.66 -3.27
C ALA A 142 -10.15 -6.60 -2.91
N GLU A 143 -11.41 -6.99 -2.76
CA GLU A 143 -12.49 -6.05 -2.45
C GLU A 143 -12.40 -5.54 -1.00
N LEU A 144 -11.89 -6.37 -0.10
CA LEU A 144 -11.77 -6.11 1.33
C LEU A 144 -10.60 -6.89 1.95
N PHE A 145 -9.66 -6.21 2.60
CA PHE A 145 -8.51 -6.84 3.25
C PHE A 145 -8.19 -6.25 4.63
N ASP A 146 -7.41 -6.98 5.43
CA ASP A 146 -6.90 -6.54 6.74
C ASP A 146 -5.41 -6.18 6.66
N TYR A 147 -5.03 -5.11 7.35
CA TYR A 147 -3.64 -4.77 7.61
C TYR A 147 -3.49 -4.07 8.96
N GLY A 148 -2.64 -4.61 9.83
CA GLY A 148 -2.30 -3.98 11.12
C GLY A 148 -3.49 -3.81 12.07
N GLY A 149 -4.51 -4.68 11.97
CA GLY A 149 -5.74 -4.59 12.76
C GLY A 149 -6.74 -3.56 12.24
N LEU A 150 -6.50 -3.01 11.04
CA LEU A 150 -7.41 -2.12 10.32
C LEU A 150 -7.85 -2.83 9.03
N ALA A 151 -9.15 -2.81 8.75
CA ALA A 151 -9.68 -3.30 7.48
C ALA A 151 -9.86 -2.16 6.47
N PHE A 152 -9.59 -2.47 5.21
CA PHE A 152 -9.69 -1.56 4.07
C PHE A 152 -10.58 -2.18 3.00
N VAL A 153 -11.46 -1.36 2.43
CA VAL A 153 -12.42 -1.77 1.40
C VAL A 153 -12.22 -0.94 0.14
N SER A 154 -12.37 -1.59 -1.02
CA SER A 154 -12.34 -0.94 -2.32
C SER A 154 -13.61 -0.11 -2.51
N ILE A 155 -13.45 1.15 -2.91
CA ILE A 155 -14.58 2.06 -3.16
C ILE A 155 -15.45 1.54 -4.32
N SER A 156 -14.83 0.95 -5.34
CA SER A 156 -15.55 0.38 -6.49
C SER A 156 -16.36 -0.86 -6.12
N ALA A 157 -15.88 -1.70 -5.19
CA ALA A 157 -16.61 -2.87 -4.71
C ALA A 157 -17.94 -2.50 -4.02
N LEU A 158 -18.03 -1.28 -3.48
CA LEU A 158 -19.24 -0.72 -2.87
C LEU A 158 -20.14 0.01 -3.88
N ASN A 159 -19.81 -0.02 -5.18
CA ASN A 159 -20.46 0.77 -6.23
C ASN A 159 -20.49 2.28 -5.90
N LEU A 160 -19.39 2.78 -5.33
CA LEU A 160 -19.17 4.18 -5.03
C LEU A 160 -18.15 4.79 -6.01
N VAL A 161 -18.22 6.10 -6.17
CA VAL A 161 -17.24 6.92 -6.88
C VAL A 161 -16.72 7.97 -5.92
N SER A 162 -15.42 8.18 -5.94
CA SER A 162 -14.76 9.20 -5.13
C SER A 162 -14.38 10.41 -5.97
N ASN A 163 -14.75 11.60 -5.52
CA ASN A 163 -14.31 12.87 -6.10
C ASN A 163 -13.59 13.69 -5.02
N ILE A 164 -12.50 14.35 -5.40
CA ILE A 164 -11.79 15.24 -4.47
C ILE A 164 -12.23 16.67 -4.78
N CYS A 165 -12.84 17.33 -3.79
CA CYS A 165 -13.30 18.71 -3.89
C CYS A 165 -12.81 19.48 -2.67
N GLU A 166 -12.07 20.58 -2.89
CA GLU A 166 -11.62 21.50 -1.83
C GLU A 166 -10.87 20.80 -0.66
N GLY A 167 -10.08 19.77 -0.96
CA GLY A 167 -9.35 19.02 0.07
C GLY A 167 -10.19 18.01 0.85
N ARG A 168 -11.41 17.71 0.38
CA ARG A 168 -12.28 16.65 0.94
C ARG A 168 -12.51 15.54 -0.06
N LEU A 169 -12.73 14.34 0.45
CA LEU A 169 -13.09 13.17 -0.33
C LEU A 169 -14.61 12.98 -0.29
N LEU A 170 -15.26 13.30 -1.40
CA LEU A 170 -16.69 13.09 -1.58
C LEU A 170 -16.94 11.69 -2.12
N LEU A 171 -17.68 10.89 -1.36
CA LEU A 171 -18.17 9.58 -1.79
C LEU A 171 -19.60 9.71 -2.27
N ASN A 172 -19.85 9.31 -3.51
CA ASN A 172 -21.19 9.28 -4.09
C ASN A 172 -21.44 7.92 -4.70
N PHE A 173 -22.69 7.54 -4.85
CA PHE A 173 -23.02 6.36 -5.61
C PHE A 173 -22.63 6.48 -7.08
N ALA A 174 -22.09 5.40 -7.64
CA ALA A 174 -21.94 5.28 -9.08
C ALA A 174 -23.33 5.38 -9.73
N LEU A 175 -23.50 6.36 -10.62
CA LEU A 175 -24.70 6.49 -11.45
C LEU A 175 -24.83 5.21 -12.28
N ARG A 176 -25.95 4.48 -12.13
CA ARG A 176 -26.30 3.40 -13.06
C ARG A 176 -26.60 4.05 -14.42
N GLY A 177 -25.61 4.09 -15.31
CA GLY A 177 -25.80 4.39 -16.73
C GLY A 177 -24.92 5.50 -17.28
N ARG A 178 -23.77 5.13 -17.84
CA ARG A 178 -23.34 5.60 -19.17
C ARG A 178 -22.58 4.48 -19.87
N GLU A 179 -23.32 3.90 -20.81
CA GLU A 179 -22.94 3.11 -21.99
C GLU A 179 -21.48 2.66 -22.13
N ALA A 180 -21.34 1.34 -22.29
CA ALA A 180 -20.40 0.81 -23.24
C ALA A 180 -20.68 1.46 -24.60
N ASP A 181 -19.79 2.35 -25.04
CA ASP A 181 -19.62 2.72 -26.44
C ASP A 181 -18.23 3.35 -26.61
N HIS A 182 -17.26 2.52 -26.99
CA HIS A 182 -16.48 2.62 -28.22
C HIS A 182 -15.38 1.55 -28.28
#